data_AF-A0A165FC86-F1
#
_entry.id   AF-A0A165FC86-F1
#
_cell.length_a   1.000
_cell.length_b   1.000
_cell.length_c   1.000
_cell.angle_alpha   90.00
_cell.angle_beta   90.00
_cell.angle_gamma   90.00
#
_symmetry.space_group_name_H-M   'P 1'
#
loop_
_entity.id
_entity.type
_entity.pdbx_description
1 polymer ?
#
loop_
_entity_poly.entity_id
_entity_poly.type
_entity_poly.pdbx_seq_one_letter_code
_entity_poly.pdbx_strand_id
1 'polypeptide(L)'
;MAKDRPAEWDAAAEQLEHYLEGNRNGLGKGVYGAVAIGLRVQFYEFIPGRMQCISEKLTVTDRSGAEMIEQHLERMKCKAPGI
;
A
#
# COMPACT_ATOMS: atom_id res chain seq x y z
N MET A 1 4.61 19.87 14.44
CA MET A 1 5.09 19.40 13.11
C MET A 1 4.08 18.40 12.58
N ALA A 2 3.11 18.84 11.79
CA ALA A 2 2.19 17.99 11.03
C ALA A 2 2.01 18.66 9.68
N LYS A 3 3.03 18.53 8.82
CA LYS A 3 3.02 19.08 7.48
C LYS A 3 2.35 18.03 6.59
N ASP A 4 1.07 18.25 6.32
CA ASP A 4 0.31 17.66 5.21
C ASP A 4 0.36 16.13 5.07
N ARG A 5 -0.39 15.42 5.91
CA ARG A 5 -1.19 14.32 5.36
C ARG A 5 -2.46 14.96 4.80
N PRO A 6 -2.61 15.07 3.46
CA PRO A 6 -3.89 15.46 2.89
C PRO A 6 -4.94 14.43 3.35
N ALA A 7 -6.10 14.90 3.79
CA ALA A 7 -7.19 14.05 4.30
C ALA A 7 -7.57 12.92 3.33
N GLU A 8 -7.35 13.13 2.02
CA GLU A 8 -7.54 12.16 0.96
C GLU A 8 -6.69 10.88 1.16
N TRP A 9 -5.46 11.01 1.68
CA TRP A 9 -4.60 9.86 1.94
C TRP A 9 -5.07 9.04 3.13
N ASP A 10 -5.50 9.70 4.20
CA ASP A 10 -6.02 9.01 5.39
C ASP A 10 -7.35 8.31 5.05
N ALA A 11 -8.26 8.99 4.35
CA ALA A 11 -9.52 8.40 3.90
C ALA A 11 -9.32 7.21 2.95
N ALA A 12 -8.40 7.31 1.99
CA ALA A 12 -8.09 6.21 1.08
C ALA A 12 -7.40 5.03 1.79
N ALA A 13 -6.57 5.31 2.81
CA ALA A 13 -5.97 4.27 3.64
C ALA A 13 -7.02 3.53 4.49
N GLU A 14 -7.97 4.25 5.10
CA GLU A 14 -9.09 3.64 5.84
C GLU A 14 -9.96 2.76 4.94
N GLN A 15 -10.28 3.23 3.72
CA GLN A 15 -11.02 2.43 2.74
C GLN A 15 -10.25 1.17 2.32
N LEU A 16 -8.93 1.29 2.14
CA LEU A 16 -8.08 0.15 1.85
C LEU A 16 -8.06 -0.84 3.02
N GLU A 17 -8.00 -0.37 4.27
CA GLU A 17 -8.05 -1.21 5.47
C GLU A 17 -9.30 -2.08 5.49
N HIS A 18 -10.47 -1.46 5.36
CA HIS A 18 -11.74 -2.15 5.34
C HIS A 18 -11.86 -3.16 4.18
N TYR A 19 -11.34 -2.81 3.00
CA TYR A 19 -11.31 -3.74 1.86
C TYR A 19 -10.43 -4.97 2.15
N LEU A 20 -9.27 -4.78 2.78
CA LEU A 20 -8.36 -5.88 3.12
C LEU A 20 -8.87 -6.71 4.31
N GLU A 21 -9.59 -6.11 5.26
CA GLU A 21 -10.31 -6.81 6.32
C GLU A 21 -11.35 -7.79 5.77
N GLY A 22 -12.13 -7.37 4.77
CA GLY A 22 -13.16 -8.19 4.13
C GLY A 22 -12.62 -9.35 3.28
N ASN A 23 -11.38 -9.26 2.79
CA ASN A 23 -10.73 -10.28 1.97
C ASN A 23 -9.93 -11.31 2.78
N ARG A 24 -10.07 -11.29 4.11
CA ARG A 24 -9.26 -12.06 5.05
C ARG A 24 -9.77 -13.50 5.17
N ASN A 25 -9.60 -14.31 4.14
CA ASN A 25 -9.94 -15.75 4.13
C ASN A 25 -8.97 -16.63 4.96
N GLY A 26 -8.46 -16.14 6.10
CA GLY A 26 -7.63 -16.93 7.02
C GLY A 26 -6.23 -17.31 6.50
N LEU A 27 -5.83 -16.88 5.31
CA LEU A 27 -4.47 -17.11 4.80
C LEU A 27 -3.51 -16.13 5.48
N GLY A 28 -2.72 -16.68 6.40
CA GLY A 28 -1.73 -15.96 7.16
C GLY A 28 -0.65 -15.33 6.29
N LYS A 29 -0.20 -14.16 6.76
CA LYS A 29 0.96 -13.35 6.35
C LYS A 29 0.78 -12.46 5.11
N GLY A 30 0.81 -11.16 5.39
CA GLY A 30 1.20 -10.11 4.44
C GLY A 30 0.19 -9.87 3.32
N VAL A 31 -1.03 -9.45 3.67
CA VAL A 31 -1.92 -8.88 2.66
C VAL A 31 -1.39 -7.49 2.35
N TYR A 32 -1.03 -7.21 1.11
CA TYR A 32 -0.48 -5.92 0.71
C TYR A 32 -1.52 -5.12 -0.07
N GLY A 33 -1.43 -3.81 0.05
CA GLY A 33 -2.25 -2.87 -0.71
C GLY A 33 -1.48 -1.60 -1.04
N ALA A 34 -2.04 -0.82 -1.96
CA ALA A 34 -1.48 0.46 -2.36
C ALA A 34 -2.60 1.48 -2.51
N VAL A 35 -2.32 2.72 -2.09
CA VAL A 35 -3.16 3.88 -2.35
C VAL A 35 -2.48 4.71 -3.43
N ALA A 36 -3.22 5.07 -4.48
CA ALA A 36 -2.77 5.95 -5.54
C ALA A 36 -3.63 7.22 -5.58
N ILE A 37 -3.00 8.39 -5.52
CA ILE A 37 -3.66 9.70 -5.59
C ILE A 37 -2.90 10.56 -6.60
N GLY A 38 -3.55 10.88 -7.72
CA GLY A 38 -2.92 11.54 -8.85
C GLY A 38 -1.75 10.70 -9.38
N LEU A 39 -0.55 11.30 -9.43
CA LEU A 39 0.67 10.65 -9.89
C LEU A 39 1.52 10.05 -8.76
N ARG A 40 0.96 9.95 -7.54
CA ARG A 40 1.68 9.46 -6.36
C ARG A 40 1.07 8.17 -5.84
N VAL A 41 1.92 7.28 -5.35
CA VAL A 41 1.54 5.97 -4.81
C VAL A 41 2.19 5.76 -3.44
N GLN A 42 1.47 5.13 -2.52
CA GLN A 42 1.99 4.70 -1.22
C GLN A 42 1.54 3.27 -0.91
N PHE A 43 2.47 2.46 -0.43
CA PHE A 43 2.26 1.03 -0.17
C PHE A 43 2.05 0.73 1.31
N TYR A 44 1.23 -0.27 1.56
CA TYR A 44 0.83 -0.70 2.88
C TYR A 44 0.87 -2.22 3.01
N GLU A 45 1.23 -2.69 4.19
CA GLU A 45 1.08 -4.06 4.63
C GLU A 45 -0.06 -4.12 5.64
N PHE A 46 -1.08 -4.89 5.33
CA PHE A 46 -2.14 -5.21 6.27
C PHE A 46 -1.69 -6.38 7.13
N ILE A 47 -1.56 -6.08 8.42
CA ILE A 47 -1.35 -7.05 9.48
C ILE A 47 -2.70 -7.17 10.18
N PRO A 48 -3.16 -8.39 10.53
CA PRO A 48 -4.31 -8.59 11.41
C PRO A 48 -4.62 -7.46 12.42
N GLY A 49 -5.64 -6.64 12.11
CA GLY A 49 -6.10 -5.54 12.98
C GLY A 49 -5.27 -4.25 12.92
N ARG A 50 -4.39 -4.09 11.94
CA ARG A 50 -3.66 -2.83 11.66
C ARG A 50 -3.14 -2.74 10.23
N MET A 51 -3.28 -1.58 9.60
CA MET A 51 -2.46 -1.21 8.44
C MET A 51 -1.13 -0.58 8.85
N GLN A 52 -0.05 -1.06 8.23
CA GLN A 52 1.29 -0.47 8.35
C GLN A 52 1.74 0.10 7.01
N CYS A 53 2.08 1.38 6.99
CA CYS A 53 2.71 2.01 5.83
C CYS A 53 4.14 1.48 5.67
N ILE A 54 4.49 1.02 4.46
CA ILE A 54 5.80 0.40 4.17
C ILE A 54 6.62 1.17 3.12
N SER A 55 6.10 2.27 2.60
CA SER A 55 6.81 3.16 1.69
C SER A 55 6.55 4.64 2.01
N GLU A 56 7.43 5.50 1.51
CA GLU A 56 7.12 6.92 1.34
C GLU A 56 6.12 7.11 0.18
N LYS A 57 5.70 8.36 -0.08
CA LYS A 57 4.86 8.71 -1.23
C LYS A 57 5.75 8.79 -2.47
N LEU A 58 5.64 7.81 -3.35
CA LEU A 58 6.45 7.69 -4.56
C LEU A 58 5.74 8.35 -5.74
N THR A 59 6.45 9.12 -6.55
CA THR A 59 5.88 9.76 -7.75
C THR A 59 6.17 8.90 -8.98
N VAL A 60 5.15 8.59 -9.77
CA VAL A 60 5.26 7.72 -10.95
C VAL A 60 6.08 8.36 -12.08
N THR A 61 6.07 9.69 -12.20
CA THR A 61 6.80 10.41 -13.25
C THR A 61 8.29 10.57 -12.96
N ASP A 62 8.70 10.35 -11.72
CA ASP A 62 10.10 10.44 -11.32
C ASP A 62 10.73 9.06 -11.52
N ARG A 63 11.85 8.99 -12.25
CA ARG A 63 12.51 7.71 -12.58
C ARG A 63 12.78 6.85 -11.34
N SER A 64 13.33 7.45 -10.29
CA SER A 64 13.58 6.75 -9.02
C SER A 64 12.29 6.29 -8.34
N GLY A 65 11.23 7.10 -8.41
CA GLY A 65 9.92 6.74 -7.87
C GLY A 65 9.29 5.57 -8.62
N ALA A 66 9.35 5.57 -9.95
CA ALA A 66 8.90 4.47 -10.79
C ALA A 66 9.66 3.17 -10.51
N GLU A 67 11.00 3.21 -10.46
CA GLU A 67 11.84 2.06 -10.13
C GLU A 67 11.50 1.49 -8.74
N MET A 68 11.25 2.34 -7.74
CA MET A 68 10.83 1.90 -6.40
C MET A 68 9.42 1.31 -6.40
N ILE A 69 8.47 1.89 -7.15
CA ILE A 69 7.12 1.36 -7.31
C ILE A 69 7.17 -0.06 -7.90
N GLU A 70 7.97 -0.28 -8.93
CA GLU A 70 8.16 -1.60 -9.54
C GLU A 70 8.72 -2.61 -8.54
N GLN A 71 9.75 -2.25 -7.77
CA GLN A 71 10.33 -3.11 -6.74
C GLN A 71 9.30 -3.51 -5.66
N HIS A 72 8.45 -2.57 -5.24
CA HIS A 72 7.36 -2.86 -4.30
C HIS A 72 6.32 -3.81 -4.91
N LEU A 73 5.93 -3.59 -6.17
CA LEU A 73 5.01 -4.47 -6.91
C LEU A 73 5.57 -5.88 -7.09
N GLU A 74 6.85 -6.03 -7.42
CA GLU A 74 7.51 -7.33 -7.52
C GLU A 74 7.55 -8.05 -6.17
N ARG A 75 7.87 -7.33 -5.08
CA ARG A 75 7.86 -7.90 -3.72
C ARG A 75 6.47 -8.39 -3.32
N MET A 76 5.41 -7.68 -3.71
CA MET A 76 4.03 -8.11 -3.47
C MET A 76 3.66 -9.34 -4.30
N LYS A 77 4.08 -9.41 -5.56
CA LYS A 77 3.88 -10.60 -6.41
C LYS A 77 4.61 -11.83 -5.89
N CYS A 78 5.86 -11.70 -5.45
CA CYS A 78 6.65 -12.83 -4.92
C CYS A 78 6.12 -13.37 -3.58
N LYS A 79 5.32 -12.59 -2.84
CA LYS A 79 4.73 -13.00 -1.56
C LYS A 79 3.31 -13.53 -1.68
N ALA A 80 2.65 -13.37 -2.82
CA ALA A 80 1.47 -14.14 -3.16
C ALA A 80 1.97 -15.52 -3.66
N PRO A 81 1.94 -16.59 -2.84
CA PRO A 81 2.15 -17.92 -3.40
C PRO A 81 1.11 -18.12 -4.50
N GLY A 82 1.58 -18.59 -5.66
CA GLY A 82 0.71 -18.89 -6.80
C GLY A 82 -0.50 -19.69 -6.36
N ILE A 83 -1.67 -19.25 -6.83
CA ILE A 83 -2.89 -20.06 -6.86
C ILE A 83 -2.62 -21.30 -7.72
#